data_AF-A0A7K4VRT3-F1
#
_entry.id   AF-A0A7K4VRT3-F1
#
_cell.length_a   1.000
_cell.length_b   1.000
_cell.length_c   1.000
_cell.angle_alpha   90.00
_cell.angle_beta   90.00
_cell.angle_gamma   90.00
#
_symmetry.space_group_name_H-M   'P 1'
#
loop_
_entity.id
_entity.type
_entity.pdbx_description
1 polymer ?
#
loop_
_entity_poly.entity_id
_entity_poly.type
_entity_poly.pdbx_seq_one_letter_code
_entity_poly.pdbx_strand_id
1 'polypeptide(L)'
;VPSDFLPMILDEYLGDTEDPAELRDGFLDLLGDMAIVMPAIKALNYHRESGAPTYFFEFQHRASAFRDSKPDYVKADHGDEVGFVFGGPFLAGDI
;
A
#
# COMPACT_ATOMS: atom_id res chain seq x y z
N VAL A 1 6.89 -16.80 7.72
CA VAL A 1 8.28 -16.60 7.27
C VAL A 1 9.18 -17.20 8.33
N PRO A 2 10.12 -18.12 8.01
CA PRO A 2 11.08 -18.62 8.99
C PRO A 2 11.90 -17.47 9.57
N SER A 3 12.23 -17.51 10.86
CA SER A 3 12.93 -16.43 11.58
C SER A 3 14.26 -16.04 10.94
N ASP A 4 14.91 -16.99 10.28
CA ASP A 4 16.23 -16.84 9.69
C ASP A 4 16.24 -15.86 8.49
N PHE A 5 15.06 -15.57 7.91
CA PHE A 5 14.91 -14.58 6.84
C PHE A 5 14.64 -13.16 7.34
N LEU A 6 14.33 -12.98 8.63
CA LEU A 6 14.05 -11.65 9.18
C LEU A 6 15.21 -10.66 8.97
N PRO A 7 16.49 -11.01 9.18
CA PRO A 7 17.59 -10.09 8.93
C PRO A 7 17.67 -9.64 7.46
N MET A 8 17.47 -10.57 6.51
CA MET A 8 17.45 -10.26 5.07
C MET A 8 16.30 -9.32 4.71
N ILE A 9 15.10 -9.54 5.27
CA ILE A 9 13.95 -8.68 5.00
C ILE A 9 14.16 -7.28 5.59
N LEU A 10 14.72 -7.18 6.81
CA LEU A 10 14.99 -5.88 7.41
C LEU A 10 16.08 -5.13 6.64
N ASP A 11 17.13 -5.82 6.19
CA ASP A 11 18.19 -5.23 5.36
C ASP A 11 17.64 -4.66 4.03
N GLU A 12 16.75 -5.39 3.35
CA GLU A 12 16.13 -4.94 2.10
C GLU A 12 15.30 -3.65 2.25
N TYR A 13 14.56 -3.49 3.35
CA TYR A 13 13.64 -2.37 3.52
C TYR A 13 14.22 -1.19 4.32
N LEU A 14 15.14 -1.46 5.24
CA LEU A 14 15.69 -0.44 6.15
C LEU A 14 17.14 -0.09 5.80
N GLY A 15 17.90 -1.00 5.18
CA GLY A 15 19.31 -0.80 4.85
C GLY A 15 20.16 -0.32 6.02
N ASP A 16 21.18 0.47 5.70
CA ASP A 16 22.11 1.08 6.67
C ASP A 16 21.81 2.57 6.96
N THR A 17 20.57 3.03 6.70
CA THR A 17 20.23 4.45 6.90
C THR A 17 19.93 4.79 8.36
N GLU A 18 20.37 5.97 8.79
CA GLU A 18 20.07 6.54 10.10
C GLU A 18 19.07 7.72 9.98
N ASP A 19 18.60 8.06 8.77
CA ASP A 19 17.58 9.09 8.59
C ASP A 19 16.22 8.58 9.09
N PRO A 20 15.61 9.21 10.11
CA PRO A 20 14.31 8.79 10.62
C PRO A 20 13.20 8.80 9.56
N ALA A 21 13.29 9.65 8.53
CA ALA A 21 12.30 9.69 7.46
C ALA A 21 12.40 8.46 6.54
N GLU A 22 13.62 8.08 6.14
CA GLU A 22 13.86 6.90 5.31
C GLU A 22 13.51 5.61 6.09
N LEU A 23 13.88 5.53 7.37
CA LEU A 23 13.51 4.40 8.23
C LEU A 23 11.98 4.26 8.37
N ARG A 24 11.27 5.38 8.54
CA ARG A 24 9.79 5.37 8.60
C ARG A 24 9.22 4.85 7.29
N ASP A 25 9.66 5.39 6.15
CA ASP A 25 9.07 5.05 4.86
C ASP A 25 9.35 3.59 4.49
N GLY A 26 10.58 3.10 4.69
CA GLY A 26 10.93 1.69 4.50
C GLY A 26 10.17 0.74 5.43
N PHE A 27 9.97 1.12 6.70
CA PHE A 27 9.16 0.33 7.62
C PHE A 27 7.67 0.29 7.23
N LEU A 28 7.12 1.40 6.76
CA LEU A 28 5.72 1.44 6.27
C LEU A 28 5.54 0.63 4.98
N ASP A 29 6.50 0.70 4.06
CA ASP A 29 6.52 -0.12 2.83
C ASP A 29 6.60 -1.61 3.19
N LEU A 30 7.45 -2.01 4.14
CA LEU A 30 7.54 -3.38 4.64
C LEU A 30 6.19 -3.90 5.18
N LEU A 31 5.51 -3.09 5.98
CA LEU A 31 4.21 -3.46 6.54
C LEU A 31 3.14 -3.55 5.45
N GLY A 32 3.10 -2.61 4.51
CA GLY A 32 2.16 -2.59 3.39
C GLY A 32 2.34 -3.80 2.47
N ASP A 33 3.59 -4.11 2.10
CA ASP A 33 3.89 -5.22 1.22
C ASP A 33 3.59 -6.57 1.88
N MET A 34 3.93 -6.73 3.15
CA MET A 34 3.69 -7.97 3.89
C MET A 34 2.20 -8.20 4.15
N ALA A 35 1.46 -7.16 4.53
CA ALA A 35 0.06 -7.29 4.93
C ALA A 35 -0.90 -7.32 3.74
N ILE A 36 -0.62 -6.57 2.67
CA ILE A 36 -1.58 -6.34 1.59
C ILE A 36 -1.04 -6.78 0.23
N VAL A 37 0.09 -6.24 -0.24
CA VAL A 37 0.53 -6.40 -1.64
C VAL A 37 0.91 -7.85 -1.95
N MET A 38 1.81 -8.45 -1.18
CA MET A 38 2.25 -9.83 -1.42
C MET A 38 1.09 -10.84 -1.31
N PRO A 39 0.22 -10.81 -0.27
CA PRO A 39 -0.96 -11.65 -0.22
C PRO A 39 -1.92 -11.44 -1.39
N ALA A 40 -2.16 -10.20 -1.81
CA ALA A 40 -3.06 -9.88 -2.92
C ALA A 40 -2.53 -10.44 -4.25
N ILE A 41 -1.23 -10.27 -4.55
CA ILE A 41 -0.59 -10.85 -5.74
C ILE A 41 -0.64 -12.38 -5.70
N LYS A 42 -0.42 -12.99 -4.53
CA LYS A 42 -0.51 -14.45 -4.38
C LYS A 42 -1.93 -14.96 -4.66
N ALA A 43 -2.95 -14.31 -4.11
CA ALA A 43 -4.36 -14.64 -4.37
C ALA A 43 -4.72 -14.44 -5.85
N LEU A 44 -4.24 -13.35 -6.46
CA LEU A 44 -4.41 -13.05 -7.88
C LEU A 44 -3.85 -14.16 -8.77
N ASN A 45 -2.63 -14.65 -8.45
CA ASN A 45 -1.99 -15.73 -9.20
C ASN A 45 -2.78 -17.03 -9.10
N TYR A 46 -3.24 -17.42 -7.90
CA TYR A 46 -4.11 -18.59 -7.76
C TYR A 46 -5.42 -18.45 -8.56
N HIS A 47 -6.02 -17.25 -8.59
CA HIS A 47 -7.22 -17.01 -9.37
C HIS A 47 -6.95 -17.12 -10.88
N ARG A 48 -5.85 -16.51 -11.36
CA ARG A 48 -5.40 -16.61 -12.76
C ARG A 48 -5.12 -18.05 -13.18
N GLU A 49 -4.47 -18.84 -12.34
CA GLU A 49 -4.14 -20.25 -12.62
C GLU A 49 -5.38 -21.13 -12.79
N SER A 50 -6.54 -20.72 -12.25
CA SER A 50 -7.82 -21.40 -12.48
C SER A 50 -8.39 -21.20 -13.90
N GLY A 51 -7.80 -20.31 -14.70
CA GLY A 51 -8.29 -19.94 -16.03
C GLY A 51 -9.36 -18.84 -16.02
N ALA A 52 -9.70 -18.28 -14.86
CA ALA A 52 -10.63 -17.17 -14.74
C ALA A 52 -10.02 -15.85 -15.27
N PRO A 53 -10.84 -14.94 -15.84
CA PRO A 53 -10.41 -13.58 -16.13
C PRO A 53 -9.99 -12.86 -14.84
N THR A 54 -8.81 -12.26 -14.86
CA THR A 54 -8.18 -11.68 -13.67
C THR A 54 -7.68 -10.27 -13.97
N TYR A 55 -8.00 -9.32 -13.09
CA TYR A 55 -7.60 -7.92 -13.17
C TYR A 55 -7.03 -7.46 -11.82
N PHE A 56 -6.07 -6.54 -11.86
CA PHE A 56 -5.42 -6.00 -10.67
C PHE A 56 -5.12 -4.51 -10.89
N PHE A 57 -5.18 -3.72 -9.84
CA PHE A 57 -4.80 -2.31 -9.86
C PHE A 57 -4.14 -1.94 -8.53
N GLU A 58 -3.37 -0.88 -8.56
CA GLU A 58 -2.83 -0.20 -7.38
C GLU A 58 -3.37 1.23 -7.41
N PHE A 59 -4.01 1.65 -6.32
CA PHE A 59 -4.53 3.01 -6.21
C PHE A 59 -3.49 3.90 -5.53
N GLN A 60 -3.09 4.99 -6.20
CA GLN A 60 -2.01 5.88 -5.74
C GLN A 60 -2.43 7.35 -5.65
N HIS A 61 -3.71 7.66 -5.81
CA HIS A 61 -4.17 9.05 -5.74
C HIS A 61 -4.51 9.45 -4.30
N ARG A 62 -3.86 10.51 -3.78
CA ARG A 62 -4.21 11.11 -2.50
C ARG A 62 -5.32 12.15 -2.71
N ALA A 63 -6.50 11.88 -2.15
CA ALA A 63 -7.64 12.81 -2.18
C ALA A 63 -7.26 14.19 -1.61
N SER A 64 -7.73 15.26 -2.25
CA SER A 64 -7.55 16.64 -1.76
C SER A 64 -8.20 16.85 -0.39
N ALA A 65 -9.25 16.09 -0.09
CA ALA A 65 -9.92 16.00 1.22
C ALA A 65 -8.95 15.80 2.40
N PHE A 66 -7.87 15.05 2.16
CA PHE A 66 -6.94 14.63 3.19
C PHE A 66 -5.73 15.54 3.32
N ARG A 67 -5.68 16.65 2.57
CA ARG A 67 -4.55 17.58 2.58
C ARG A 67 -4.20 18.05 3.99
N ASP A 68 -5.21 18.46 4.76
CA ASP A 68 -5.02 19.07 6.08
C ASP A 68 -5.18 18.08 7.24
N SER A 69 -5.61 16.84 6.97
CA SER A 69 -5.91 15.83 7.99
C SER A 69 -4.93 14.66 8.04
N LYS A 70 -4.17 14.42 6.96
CA LYS A 70 -3.11 13.41 6.92
C LYS A 70 -1.74 14.08 6.74
N PRO A 71 -0.66 13.56 7.36
CA PRO A 71 0.70 14.02 7.08
C PRO A 71 1.08 13.89 5.59
N ASP A 72 1.94 14.75 5.09
CA ASP A 72 2.30 14.79 3.66
C ASP A 72 3.07 13.57 3.16
N TYR A 73 3.72 12.81 4.06
CA TYR A 73 4.37 11.55 3.70
C TYR A 73 3.36 10.42 3.45
N VAL A 74 2.11 10.57 3.88
CA VAL A 74 1.05 9.60 3.61
C VAL A 74 0.60 9.77 2.16
N LYS A 75 0.80 8.72 1.35
CA LYS A 75 0.43 8.66 -0.07
C LYS A 75 -1.07 8.34 -0.20
N ALA A 76 -1.46 7.39 -1.05
CA ALA A 76 -2.76 6.76 -0.97
C ALA A 76 -2.77 5.77 0.19
N ASP A 77 -3.58 6.05 1.20
CA ASP A 77 -3.68 5.24 2.41
C ASP A 77 -4.71 4.12 2.23
N HIS A 78 -4.77 3.22 3.21
CA HIS A 78 -5.74 2.13 3.23
C HIS A 78 -7.18 2.64 3.17
N GLY A 79 -7.91 2.27 2.11
CA GLY A 79 -9.32 2.63 1.91
C GLY A 79 -9.55 3.95 1.19
N ASP A 80 -8.50 4.69 0.82
CA ASP A 80 -8.65 5.97 0.11
C ASP A 80 -9.31 5.78 -1.28
N GLU A 81 -9.22 4.60 -1.88
CA GLU A 81 -9.88 4.28 -3.15
C GLU A 81 -11.41 4.18 -3.02
N VAL A 82 -11.93 3.87 -1.82
CA VAL A 82 -13.35 3.62 -1.59
C VAL A 82 -14.19 4.84 -1.98
N GLY A 83 -13.76 6.04 -1.58
CA GLY A 83 -14.44 7.28 -1.95
C GLY A 83 -14.56 7.47 -3.46
N PHE A 84 -13.52 7.12 -4.22
CA PHE A 84 -13.51 7.21 -5.68
C PHE A 84 -14.40 6.16 -6.34
N VAL A 85 -14.36 4.91 -5.87
CA VAL A 85 -15.19 3.82 -6.38
C VAL A 85 -16.69 4.14 -6.25
N PHE A 86 -17.09 4.80 -5.16
CA PHE A 86 -18.48 5.20 -4.93
C PHE A 86 -18.84 6.57 -5.48
N GLY A 87 -17.95 7.21 -6.25
CA GLY A 87 -18.23 8.48 -6.92
C GLY A 87 -18.27 9.68 -5.98
N GLY A 88 -17.55 9.63 -4.86
CA GLY A 88 -17.32 10.73 -3.94
C GLY A 88 -17.06 12.09 -4.61
N PRO A 89 -16.17 12.18 -5.63
CA PRO A 89 -15.93 13.44 -6.35
C PRO A 89 -17.16 14.06 -7.03
N PHE A 90 -18.23 13.28 -7.26
CA PHE A 90 -19.49 13.74 -7.86
C PHE A 90 -20.55 14.11 -6.80
N LEU A 91 -20.24 13.93 -5.52
CA LEU A 91 -21.06 14.33 -4.38
C LEU A 91 -20.58 15.69 -3.84
N ALA A 92 -21.35 16.32 -2.96
CA ALA A 92 -21.13 17.69 -2.50
C ALA A 92 -19.89 17.91 -1.58
N GLY A 93 -18.86 17.07 -1.68
CA GLY A 93 -17.65 17.18 -0.87
C GLY A 93 -16.41 16.78 -1.66
N ASP A 94 -15.32 17.52 -1.45
CA ASP A 94 -14.00 17.22 -2.00
C ASP A 94 -13.56 15.83 -1.51
N ILE A 95 -13.74 14.82 -2.36
CA ILE A 95 -13.08 13.51 -2.29
C ILE A 95 -12.21 13.43 -3.55
#